data_AF-A0A1W6AJ28-F1
#
_entry.id   AF-A0A1W6AJ28-F1
#
_cell.length_a   1.000
_cell.length_b   1.000
_cell.length_c   1.000
_cell.angle_alpha   90.00
_cell.angle_beta   90.00
_cell.angle_gamma   90.00
#
_symmetry.space_group_name_H-M   'P 1'
#
loop_
_entity.id
_entity.type
_entity.pdbx_description
1 polymer ?
#
loop_
_entity_poly.entity_id
_entity_poly.type
_entity_poly.pdbx_seq_one_letter_code
_entity_poly.pdbx_strand_id
1 'polypeptide(L)'
;MGSRMLRSKHWMLSEDDEHKQYFLRDNDGYMMSKADTIQTLYKILDFYDSLTEEDIQEYNRSVGQVHKEYYERMKKEVEERKNKPKPGFMFIIKKVGEPLYKIKYGTERSKYDKTRSLENRLKNLRDEDPHPIELVKAYPLVDNPVAIHRRLMDRYGSTRDNFGFYILNAKNLKHIDEYIEKYEI
;
A
#
# COMPACT_ATOMS: atom_id res chain seq x y z
N MET A 1 -0.94 -11.16 -13.98
CA MET A 1 -2.13 -11.94 -13.63
C MET A 1 -1.71 -12.98 -12.60
N GLY A 2 -2.52 -13.23 -11.57
CA GLY A 2 -2.09 -13.98 -10.39
C GLY A 2 -2.24 -15.48 -10.57
N SER A 3 -1.11 -16.19 -10.73
CA SER A 3 -1.07 -17.65 -10.73
C SER A 3 -1.32 -18.18 -9.30
N ARG A 4 -2.30 -19.06 -9.12
CA ARG A 4 -2.63 -19.66 -7.82
C ARG A 4 -1.67 -20.82 -7.54
N MET A 5 -0.66 -20.57 -6.71
CA MET A 5 0.34 -21.59 -6.33
C MET A 5 -0.15 -22.44 -5.15
N LEU A 6 -0.15 -23.77 -5.33
CA LEU A 6 -0.22 -24.74 -4.24
C LEU A 6 1.17 -25.36 -4.07
N ARG A 7 1.85 -25.06 -2.96
CA ARG A 7 3.20 -25.54 -2.65
C ARG A 7 3.15 -26.69 -1.63
N SER A 8 3.69 -27.86 -1.97
CA SER A 8 4.12 -28.84 -0.97
C SER A 8 5.62 -28.62 -0.67
N LYS A 9 6.17 -29.24 0.39
CA LYS A 9 7.61 -29.19 0.69
C LYS A 9 8.48 -29.96 -0.33
N HIS A 10 7.88 -30.64 -1.31
CA HIS A 10 8.56 -31.58 -2.19
C HIS A 10 8.25 -31.38 -3.68
N TRP A 11 7.16 -30.68 -4.03
CA TRP A 11 6.72 -30.47 -5.40
C TRP A 11 5.70 -29.32 -5.49
N MET A 12 5.52 -28.80 -6.71
CA MET A 12 4.57 -27.73 -7.01
C MET A 12 3.74 -28.06 -8.25
N LEU A 13 2.42 -27.94 -8.16
CA LEU A 13 1.55 -27.95 -9.34
C LEU A 13 1.56 -26.56 -10.00
N SER A 14 1.89 -26.51 -11.27
CA SER A 14 1.95 -25.29 -12.07
C SER A 14 1.02 -25.37 -13.27
N GLU A 15 0.49 -24.22 -13.68
CA GLU A 15 -0.32 -24.06 -14.89
C GLU A 15 0.49 -23.24 -15.90
N ASP A 16 0.53 -23.72 -17.15
CA ASP A 16 0.96 -22.92 -18.28
C ASP A 16 -0.22 -22.06 -18.74
N ASP A 17 -0.15 -20.75 -18.47
CA ASP A 17 -1.21 -19.79 -18.84
C ASP A 17 -1.45 -19.74 -20.37
N GLU A 18 -0.43 -20.03 -21.20
CA GLU A 18 -0.54 -19.98 -22.67
C GLU A 18 -1.18 -21.24 -23.26
N HIS A 19 -0.97 -22.40 -22.62
CA HIS A 19 -1.40 -23.70 -23.14
C HIS A 19 -2.48 -24.38 -22.30
N LYS A 20 -2.86 -23.80 -21.15
CA LYS A 20 -3.79 -24.37 -20.15
C LYS A 20 -3.41 -25.79 -19.75
N GLN A 21 -2.11 -26.05 -19.66
CA GLN A 21 -1.58 -27.37 -19.29
C GLN A 21 -1.09 -27.33 -17.85
N TYR A 22 -1.35 -28.40 -17.11
CA TYR A 22 -0.86 -28.57 -15.75
C TYR A 22 0.36 -29.48 -15.75
N PHE A 23 1.39 -29.12 -15.00
CA PHE A 23 2.58 -29.95 -14.82
C PHE A 23 3.12 -29.83 -13.38
N LEU A 24 3.80 -30.88 -12.92
CA LEU A 24 4.45 -30.89 -11.61
C LEU A 24 5.91 -30.41 -11.75
N ARG A 25 6.34 -29.56 -10.82
CA ARG A 25 7.73 -29.13 -10.63
C ARG A 25 8.30 -29.69 -9.35
N ASP A 26 9.60 -29.93 -9.33
CA ASP A 26 10.35 -30.15 -8.10
C ASP A 26 10.59 -28.83 -7.33
N ASN A 27 11.30 -28.92 -6.21
CA ASN A 27 11.60 -27.78 -5.34
C ASN A 27 12.52 -26.72 -5.97
N ASP A 28 13.30 -27.09 -6.98
CA ASP A 28 14.23 -26.21 -7.69
C ASP A 28 13.54 -25.54 -8.90
N GLY A 29 12.29 -25.91 -9.17
CA GLY A 29 11.46 -25.32 -10.21
C GLY A 29 11.58 -26.02 -11.57
N TYR A 30 12.24 -27.17 -11.63
CA TYR A 30 12.32 -27.98 -12.85
C TYR A 30 11.08 -28.85 -13.00
N MET A 31 10.67 -29.11 -14.25
CA MET A 31 9.59 -30.03 -14.55
C MET A 31 9.98 -31.45 -14.15
N MET A 32 9.11 -32.15 -13.41
CA MET A 32 9.36 -33.52 -12.97
C MET A 32 9.34 -34.49 -14.15
N SER A 33 10.10 -35.59 -14.04
CA SER A 33 10.02 -36.67 -15.00
C SER A 33 8.63 -37.33 -14.99
N LYS A 34 8.26 -38.05 -16.05
CA LYS A 34 6.99 -38.80 -16.10
C LYS A 34 6.89 -39.83 -14.98
N ALA A 35 7.98 -40.52 -14.67
CA ALA A 35 8.01 -41.55 -13.63
C ALA A 35 7.77 -40.93 -12.24
N ASP A 36 8.46 -39.85 -11.92
CA ASP A 36 8.33 -39.17 -10.62
C ASP A 36 6.95 -38.52 -10.45
N THR A 37 6.41 -37.99 -11.55
CA THR A 37 5.04 -37.45 -11.60
C THR A 37 4.03 -38.53 -11.25
N ILE A 38 4.09 -39.69 -11.90
CA ILE A 38 3.19 -40.82 -11.65
C ILE A 38 3.30 -41.28 -10.18
N GLN A 39 4.52 -41.45 -9.66
CA GLN A 39 4.71 -41.85 -8.25
C GLN A 39 4.16 -40.81 -7.27
N THR A 40 4.30 -39.53 -7.57
CA THR A 40 3.77 -38.44 -6.74
C THR A 40 2.26 -38.44 -6.73
N LEU A 41 1.63 -38.63 -7.89
CA LEU A 41 0.18 -38.73 -8.01
C LEU A 41 -0.37 -39.93 -7.24
N TYR A 42 0.28 -41.10 -7.30
CA TYR A 42 -0.14 -42.26 -6.50
C TYR A 42 -0.09 -41.99 -5.00
N LYS A 43 0.99 -41.38 -4.49
CA LYS A 43 1.08 -41.01 -3.06
C LYS A 43 -0.03 -40.06 -2.62
N ILE A 44 -0.43 -39.13 -3.50
CA ILE A 44 -1.54 -38.21 -3.22
C ILE A 44 -2.86 -38.97 -3.18
N LEU A 45 -3.10 -39.84 -4.18
CA LEU A 45 -4.31 -40.67 -4.24
C LEU A 45 -4.42 -41.58 -3.01
N ASP A 46 -3.35 -42.32 -2.68
CA ASP A 46 -3.30 -43.20 -1.50
C ASP A 46 -3.60 -42.44 -0.20
N PHE A 47 -3.12 -41.21 -0.08
CA PHE A 47 -3.44 -40.35 1.07
C PHE A 47 -4.93 -40.00 1.10
N TYR A 48 -5.52 -39.55 -0.02
CA TYR A 48 -6.94 -39.21 -0.06
C TYR A 48 -7.85 -40.43 0.13
N ASP A 49 -7.48 -41.58 -0.41
CA ASP A 49 -8.21 -42.84 -0.23
C ASP A 49 -8.17 -43.32 1.23
N SER A 50 -7.17 -42.88 2.01
CA SER A 50 -7.07 -43.17 3.45
C SER A 50 -7.91 -42.26 4.35
N LEU A 51 -8.50 -41.20 3.80
CA LEU A 51 -9.27 -40.21 4.54
C LEU A 51 -10.77 -40.38 4.35
N THR A 52 -11.52 -40.12 5.41
CA THR A 52 -12.97 -39.89 5.33
C THR A 52 -13.27 -38.41 5.05
N GLU A 53 -14.50 -38.13 4.63
CA GLU A 53 -14.96 -36.75 4.45
C GLU A 53 -14.96 -35.99 5.79
N GLU A 54 -15.25 -36.69 6.89
CA GLU A 54 -15.15 -36.14 8.25
C GLU A 54 -13.72 -35.71 8.61
N ASP A 55 -12.71 -36.50 8.26
CA ASP A 55 -11.29 -36.18 8.50
C ASP A 55 -10.87 -34.91 7.74
N ILE A 56 -11.32 -34.78 6.48
CA ILE A 56 -11.07 -33.59 5.65
C ILE A 56 -11.71 -32.36 6.28
N GLN A 57 -12.96 -32.47 6.76
CA GLN A 57 -13.67 -31.37 7.40
C GLN A 57 -13.07 -30.97 8.75
N GLU A 58 -12.55 -31.92 9.53
CA GLU A 58 -11.85 -31.64 10.79
C GLU A 58 -10.54 -30.89 10.53
N TYR A 59 -9.73 -31.37 9.58
CA TYR A 59 -8.49 -30.69 9.18
C TYR A 59 -8.76 -29.26 8.68
N ASN A 60 -9.77 -29.07 7.82
CA ASN A 60 -10.14 -27.75 7.32
C ASN A 60 -10.59 -26.79 8.44
N ARG A 61 -11.30 -27.30 9.45
CA ARG A 61 -11.69 -26.50 10.63
C ARG A 61 -10.47 -26.04 11.43
N SER A 62 -9.50 -26.92 11.66
CA SER A 62 -8.28 -26.57 12.40
C SER A 62 -7.42 -25.53 11.67
N VAL A 63 -7.26 -25.66 10.35
CA VAL A 63 -6.56 -24.69 9.50
C VAL A 63 -7.29 -23.34 9.43
N GLY A 64 -8.63 -23.36 9.41
CA GLY A 64 -9.46 -22.15 9.45
C GLY A 64 -9.23 -21.32 10.72
N GLN A 65 -9.05 -21.98 11.86
CA GLN A 65 -8.79 -21.31 13.14
C GLN A 65 -7.42 -20.62 13.18
N VAL A 66 -6.36 -21.31 12.73
CA VAL A 66 -5.00 -20.73 12.64
C VAL A 66 -4.94 -19.54 11.68
N HIS A 67 -5.61 -19.63 10.52
CA HIS A 67 -5.69 -18.51 9.59
C HIS A 67 -6.41 -17.31 10.19
N LYS A 68 -7.51 -17.54 10.91
CA LYS A 68 -8.27 -16.47 11.56
C LYS A 68 -7.40 -15.69 12.54
N GLU A 69 -6.67 -16.39 13.41
CA GLU A 69 -5.75 -15.77 14.38
C GLU A 69 -4.63 -14.97 13.69
N TYR A 70 -4.04 -15.52 12.63
CA TYR A 70 -3.03 -14.82 11.82
C TYR A 70 -3.56 -13.52 11.23
N TYR A 71 -4.75 -13.54 10.62
CA TYR A 71 -5.36 -12.36 10.02
C TYR A 71 -5.79 -11.32 11.05
N GLU A 72 -6.29 -11.75 12.21
CA GLU A 72 -6.64 -10.84 13.32
C GLU A 72 -5.39 -10.13 13.88
N ARG A 73 -4.27 -10.85 14.04
CA ARG A 73 -2.99 -10.24 14.42
C ARG A 73 -2.49 -9.24 13.39
N MET A 74 -2.53 -9.59 12.11
CA MET A 74 -2.15 -8.69 11.02
C MET A 74 -3.02 -7.42 10.96
N LYS A 75 -4.33 -7.56 11.20
CA LYS A 75 -5.24 -6.40 11.30
C LYS A 75 -4.85 -5.47 12.45
N LYS A 76 -4.58 -6.02 13.64
CA LYS A 76 -4.11 -5.24 14.80
C LYS A 76 -2.79 -4.53 14.50
N GLU A 77 -1.81 -5.20 13.91
CA GLU A 77 -0.52 -4.57 13.54
C GLU A 77 -0.70 -3.43 12.51
N VAL A 78 -1.59 -3.60 11.53
CA VAL A 78 -1.89 -2.54 10.55
C VAL A 78 -2.57 -1.36 11.22
N GLU A 79 -3.48 -1.62 12.16
CA GLU A 79 -4.20 -0.59 12.92
C GLU A 79 -3.26 0.18 13.86
N GLU A 80 -2.39 -0.52 14.58
CA GLU A 80 -1.32 0.08 15.40
C GLU A 80 -0.35 0.92 14.55
N ARG A 81 0.04 0.44 13.37
CA ARG A 81 0.91 1.20 12.44
C ARG A 81 0.20 2.41 11.83
N LYS A 82 -1.12 2.35 11.62
CA LYS A 82 -1.92 3.51 11.17
C LYS A 82 -2.06 4.56 12.27
N ASN A 83 -2.11 4.12 13.53
CA ASN A 83 -2.33 4.99 14.68
C ASN A 83 -1.06 5.67 15.20
N LYS A 84 0.14 5.22 14.80
CA LYS A 84 1.39 5.93 15.10
C LYS A 84 1.59 7.11 14.12
N PRO A 85 1.62 8.37 14.60
CA PRO A 85 2.03 9.51 13.80
C PRO A 85 3.41 9.21 13.19
N LYS A 86 3.57 9.56 11.91
CA LYS A 86 4.88 9.50 11.26
C LYS A 86 5.25 10.92 10.88
N PRO A 87 6.40 11.43 11.36
CA PRO A 87 6.88 12.70 10.91
C PRO A 87 7.04 12.68 9.40
N GLY A 88 6.82 13.84 8.79
CA GLY A 88 6.96 14.03 7.37
C GLY A 88 7.03 15.51 7.06
N PHE A 89 6.59 15.90 5.88
CA PHE A 89 6.65 17.29 5.45
C PHE A 89 5.32 17.73 4.86
N MET A 90 5.09 19.03 4.88
CA MET A 90 4.01 19.68 4.16
C MET A 90 4.56 20.86 3.36
N PHE A 91 3.86 21.27 2.32
CA PHE A 91 4.17 22.51 1.62
C PHE A 91 2.93 23.05 0.91
N ILE A 92 2.95 24.36 0.68
CA ILE A 92 1.89 25.11 0.01
C ILE A 92 2.47 25.64 -1.30
N ILE A 93 1.82 25.30 -2.41
CA ILE A 93 2.09 25.89 -3.73
C ILE A 93 0.92 26.78 -4.15
N LYS A 94 1.20 27.69 -5.07
CA LYS A 94 0.21 28.56 -5.69
C LYS A 94 0.38 28.57 -7.21
N LYS A 95 -0.71 28.69 -7.93
CA LYS A 95 -0.69 28.90 -9.38
C LYS A 95 -0.37 30.36 -9.70
N VAL A 96 0.64 30.60 -10.53
CA VAL A 96 1.10 31.97 -10.85
C VAL A 96 -0.04 32.74 -11.53
N GLY A 97 -0.28 33.97 -11.07
CA GLY A 97 -1.34 34.84 -11.61
C GLY A 97 -2.76 34.50 -11.12
N GLU A 98 -2.94 33.46 -10.31
CA GLU A 98 -4.26 33.02 -9.82
C GLU A 98 -4.28 32.92 -8.29
N PRO A 99 -5.43 33.17 -7.63
CA PRO A 99 -5.61 33.00 -6.19
C PRO A 99 -5.86 31.52 -5.81
N LEU A 100 -5.20 30.58 -6.50
CA LEU A 100 -5.39 29.15 -6.36
C LEU A 100 -4.18 28.50 -5.69
N TYR A 101 -4.43 27.78 -4.59
CA TYR A 101 -3.41 27.19 -3.74
C TYR A 101 -3.57 25.68 -3.65
N LYS A 102 -2.49 24.96 -3.44
CA LYS A 102 -2.55 23.52 -3.20
C LYS A 102 -1.63 23.15 -2.06
N ILE A 103 -2.18 22.38 -1.12
CA ILE A 103 -1.46 21.89 0.04
C ILE A 103 -1.07 20.46 -0.27
N LYS A 104 0.22 20.17 -0.25
CA LYS A 104 0.75 18.82 -0.45
C LYS A 104 1.50 18.38 0.79
N TYR A 105 1.59 17.07 0.97
CA TYR A 105 2.33 16.48 2.07
C TYR A 105 2.96 15.15 1.67
N GLY A 106 3.94 14.73 2.46
CA GLY A 106 4.57 13.42 2.38
C GLY A 106 4.82 12.85 3.77
N THR A 107 4.86 11.53 3.85
CA THR A 107 5.32 10.80 5.03
C THR A 107 6.55 10.02 4.62
N GLU A 108 7.60 9.99 5.46
CA GLU A 108 8.70 9.07 5.24
C GLU A 108 8.19 7.64 5.46
N ARG A 109 7.77 6.99 4.36
CA ARG A 109 7.31 5.60 4.42
C ARG A 109 8.47 4.60 4.46
N SER A 110 9.69 5.03 4.15
CA SER A 110 10.87 4.16 4.06
C SER A 110 12.16 4.98 3.98
N LYS A 111 13.20 4.56 4.70
CA LYS A 111 14.58 5.08 4.57
C LYS A 111 15.19 4.88 3.17
N TYR A 112 14.53 4.08 2.32
CA TYR A 112 14.96 3.75 0.96
C TYR A 112 14.11 4.42 -0.13
N ASP A 113 12.97 5.04 0.20
CA ASP A 113 12.12 5.69 -0.80
C ASP A 113 12.46 7.19 -0.89
N LYS A 114 13.65 7.48 -1.43
CA LYS A 114 14.12 8.86 -1.64
C LYS A 114 13.21 9.64 -2.60
N THR A 115 12.47 8.96 -3.48
CA THR A 115 11.56 9.62 -4.45
C THR A 115 10.44 10.42 -3.78
N ARG A 116 10.19 10.17 -2.49
CA ARG A 116 9.15 10.85 -1.70
C ARG A 116 9.71 11.83 -0.66
N SER A 117 11.00 12.20 -0.70
CA SER A 117 11.53 13.27 0.17
C SER A 117 10.97 14.64 -0.20
N LEU A 118 10.97 15.59 0.74
CA LEU A 118 10.56 16.97 0.47
C LEU A 118 11.36 17.55 -0.70
N GLU A 119 12.69 17.40 -0.66
CA GLU A 119 13.61 17.91 -1.68
C GLU A 119 13.27 17.38 -3.08
N ASN A 120 13.04 16.07 -3.23
CA ASN A 120 12.70 15.49 -4.54
C ASN A 120 11.31 15.91 -5.00
N ARG A 121 10.34 16.03 -4.09
CA ARG A 121 9.02 16.58 -4.39
C ARG A 121 9.11 18.03 -4.84
N LEU A 122 9.91 18.86 -4.18
CA LEU A 122 10.14 20.26 -4.56
C LEU A 122 10.85 20.35 -5.90
N LYS A 123 11.85 19.49 -6.17
CA LYS A 123 12.57 19.43 -7.44
C LYS A 123 11.65 19.10 -8.62
N ASN A 124 10.72 18.15 -8.42
CA ASN A 124 9.82 17.68 -9.47
C ASN A 124 8.48 18.46 -9.52
N LEU A 125 8.34 19.54 -8.74
CA LEU A 125 7.09 20.33 -8.68
C LEU A 125 6.59 20.75 -10.07
N ARG A 126 7.52 21.21 -10.92
CA ARG A 126 7.20 21.68 -12.27
C ARG A 126 6.73 20.57 -13.20
N ASP A 127 7.13 19.33 -12.96
CA ASP A 127 6.76 18.19 -13.79
C ASP A 127 5.38 17.63 -13.43
N GLU A 128 4.88 17.93 -12.21
CA GLU A 128 3.59 17.43 -11.72
C GLU A 128 2.38 18.28 -12.14
N ASP A 129 2.58 19.51 -12.61
CA ASP A 129 1.49 20.42 -13.03
C ASP A 129 1.84 21.14 -14.35
N PRO A 130 0.96 21.11 -15.37
CA PRO A 130 1.21 21.79 -16.63
C PRO A 130 1.20 23.33 -16.52
N HIS A 131 0.72 23.90 -15.41
CA HIS A 131 0.68 25.34 -15.20
C HIS A 131 1.89 25.83 -14.40
N PRO A 132 2.34 27.09 -14.61
CA PRO A 132 3.34 27.70 -13.75
C PRO A 132 2.86 27.75 -12.30
N ILE A 133 3.63 27.14 -11.41
CA ILE A 133 3.38 27.13 -9.97
C ILE A 133 4.57 27.72 -9.21
N GLU A 134 4.28 28.34 -8.07
CA GLU A 134 5.26 28.88 -7.13
C GLU A 134 5.14 28.18 -5.77
N LEU A 135 6.28 27.89 -5.14
CA LEU A 135 6.32 27.43 -3.76
C LEU A 135 6.08 28.63 -2.85
N VAL A 136 5.03 28.57 -2.03
CA VAL A 136 4.66 29.63 -1.09
C VAL A 136 5.34 29.40 0.27
N LYS A 137 5.24 28.18 0.80
CA LYS A 137 5.83 27.81 2.09
C LYS A 137 6.09 26.30 2.16
N ALA A 138 7.09 25.90 2.93
CA ALA A 138 7.41 24.50 3.19
C ALA A 138 7.64 24.28 4.70
N TYR A 139 7.18 23.13 5.18
CA TYR A 139 7.25 22.67 6.57
C TYR A 139 7.97 21.32 6.55
N PRO A 140 9.29 21.29 6.76
CA PRO A 140 10.12 20.13 6.51
C PRO A 140 9.92 18.98 7.50
N LEU A 141 9.46 19.29 8.72
CA LEU A 141 9.24 18.31 9.77
C LEU A 141 7.92 18.59 10.49
N VAL A 142 6.91 17.81 10.14
CA VAL A 142 5.55 17.88 10.69
C VAL A 142 5.21 16.54 11.30
N ASP A 143 4.74 16.51 12.54
CA ASP A 143 4.50 15.29 13.32
C ASP A 143 3.45 14.35 12.68
N ASN A 144 2.35 14.92 12.18
CA ASN A 144 1.27 14.15 11.57
C ASN A 144 0.66 14.83 10.34
N PRO A 145 1.38 14.88 9.21
CA PRO A 145 0.95 15.60 8.02
C PRO A 145 -0.36 15.06 7.43
N VAL A 146 -0.63 13.75 7.61
CA VAL A 146 -1.89 13.12 7.17
C VAL A 146 -3.08 13.68 7.95
N ALA A 147 -3.00 13.70 9.29
CA ALA A 147 -4.08 14.20 10.13
C ALA A 147 -4.30 15.70 9.91
N ILE A 148 -3.22 16.47 9.81
CA ILE A 148 -3.27 17.91 9.55
C ILE A 148 -3.95 18.18 8.21
N HIS A 149 -3.51 17.51 7.14
CA HIS A 149 -4.14 17.63 5.83
C HIS A 149 -5.62 17.24 5.84
N ARG A 150 -6.01 16.19 6.57
CA ARG A 150 -7.43 15.82 6.72
C ARG A 150 -8.23 16.94 7.37
N ARG A 151 -7.76 17.53 8.47
CA ARG A 151 -8.45 18.67 9.11
C ARG A 151 -8.56 19.89 8.19
N LEU A 152 -7.52 20.14 7.39
CA LEU A 152 -7.54 21.20 6.38
C LEU A 152 -8.56 20.91 5.27
N MET A 153 -8.67 19.66 4.82
CA MET A 153 -9.71 19.23 3.88
C MET A 153 -11.12 19.36 4.48
N ASP A 154 -11.33 18.96 5.72
CA ASP A 154 -12.62 19.07 6.38
C ASP A 154 -13.07 20.55 6.49
N ARG A 155 -12.12 21.46 6.73
CA ARG A 155 -12.39 22.89 6.90
C ARG A 155 -12.52 23.68 5.59
N TYR A 156 -11.63 23.43 4.63
CA TYR A 156 -11.52 24.20 3.39
C TYR A 156 -11.96 23.40 2.15
N GLY A 157 -12.49 22.20 2.33
CA GLY A 157 -12.86 21.31 1.22
C GLY A 157 -13.91 21.91 0.30
N SER A 158 -14.83 22.72 0.84
CA SER A 158 -15.86 23.42 0.06
C SER A 158 -15.31 24.55 -0.82
N THR A 159 -14.09 25.01 -0.59
CA THR A 159 -13.45 26.07 -1.39
C THR A 159 -12.54 25.51 -2.48
N ARG A 160 -12.66 24.22 -2.80
CA ARG A 160 -11.82 23.56 -3.82
C ARG A 160 -12.44 23.66 -5.20
N ASP A 161 -11.59 23.86 -6.19
CA ASP A 161 -11.95 23.71 -7.59
C ASP A 161 -11.94 22.23 -8.02
N ASN A 162 -12.32 21.98 -9.27
CA ASN A 162 -12.39 20.64 -9.86
C ASN A 162 -11.02 19.96 -10.01
N PHE A 163 -9.91 20.71 -9.92
CA PHE A 163 -8.54 20.21 -10.02
C PHE A 163 -7.88 20.05 -8.65
N GLY A 164 -8.65 20.27 -7.58
CA GLY A 164 -8.24 20.09 -6.21
C GLY A 164 -7.40 21.22 -5.63
N PHE A 165 -7.32 22.37 -6.29
CA PHE A 165 -6.79 23.62 -5.75
C PHE A 165 -7.83 24.29 -4.86
N TYR A 166 -7.37 24.96 -3.80
CA TYR A 166 -8.17 25.75 -2.89
C TYR A 166 -8.19 27.21 -3.33
N ILE A 167 -9.37 27.81 -3.36
CA ILE A 167 -9.58 29.25 -3.48
C ILE A 167 -9.40 29.85 -2.09
N LEU A 168 -8.20 30.34 -1.77
CA LEU A 168 -7.84 30.85 -0.45
C LEU A 168 -7.51 32.34 -0.49
N ASN A 169 -7.98 33.09 0.50
CA ASN A 169 -7.56 34.47 0.75
C ASN A 169 -6.40 34.53 1.76
N ALA A 170 -5.81 35.72 1.93
CA ALA A 170 -4.68 35.93 2.84
C ALA A 170 -4.98 35.52 4.30
N LYS A 171 -6.21 35.73 4.77
CA LYS A 171 -6.62 35.33 6.13
C LYS A 171 -6.64 33.81 6.29
N ASN A 172 -7.15 33.09 5.28
CA ASN A 172 -7.17 31.63 5.28
C ASN A 172 -5.75 31.07 5.25
N LEU A 173 -4.86 31.66 4.43
CA LEU A 173 -3.46 31.24 4.36
C LEU A 173 -2.75 31.43 5.70
N LYS A 174 -2.90 32.59 6.34
CA LYS A 174 -2.33 32.85 7.67
C LYS A 174 -2.84 31.84 8.70
N HIS A 175 -4.13 31.54 8.69
CA HIS A 175 -4.69 30.54 9.60
C HIS A 175 -4.16 29.12 9.33
N ILE A 176 -4.01 28.73 8.06
CA ILE A 176 -3.43 27.43 7.68
C ILE A 176 -1.98 27.35 8.16
N ASP A 177 -1.24 28.43 7.97
CA ASP A 177 0.15 28.55 8.39
C ASP A 177 0.31 28.34 9.90
N GLU A 178 -0.38 29.16 10.70
CA GLU A 178 -0.41 29.06 12.16
C GLU A 178 -0.92 27.69 12.65
N TYR A 179 -1.77 27.01 11.86
CA TYR A 179 -2.27 25.69 12.19
C TYR A 179 -1.23 24.60 11.96
N ILE A 180 -0.46 24.67 10.86
CA ILE A 180 0.60 23.69 10.56
C ILE A 180 1.79 23.88 11.51
N GLU A 181 2.20 25.12 11.79
CA GLU A 181 3.33 25.44 12.68
C GLU A 181 3.16 24.88 14.11
N LYS A 182 1.92 24.73 14.58
CA LYS A 182 1.61 24.09 15.88
C LYS A 182 2.04 22.62 15.97
N TYR A 183 2.34 21.99 14.84
CA TYR A 183 2.69 20.58 14.73
C TYR A 183 4.07 20.36 14.11
N GLU A 184 4.88 21.41 13.96
CA GLU A 184 6.31 21.25 13.66
C GLU A 184 7.06 20.74 14.91
N ILE A 185 8.04 19.86 14.69
CA ILE A 185 8.85 19.21 15.74
C ILE A 185 10.18 19.92 15.90
#